data_AF-A0A1Q9GCN9-F1
#
_entry.id   AF-A0A1Q9GCN9-F1
#
_cell.length_a   1.000
_cell.length_b   1.000
_cell.length_c   1.000
_cell.angle_alpha   90.00
_cell.angle_beta   90.00
_cell.angle_gamma   90.00
#
_symmetry.space_group_name_H-M   'P 1'
#
loop_
_entity.id
_entity.type
_entity.pdbx_description
1 polymer ?
#
loop_
_entity_poly.entity_id
_entity_poly.type
_entity_poly.pdbx_seq_one_letter_code
_entity_poly.pdbx_strand_id
1 'polypeptide(L)'
;MQLQKGFTLIELVVVIVLLAIISVTAAPRFLNVQDDAKESTYLSLKGSFHSAVELFHSKWLVDGEPDPNVTEGREGDWGYTIYNLHFNETGYPRIIDTVQSCDDILENLLPASSLTEDDYEKPTASGDGLGGNKCTYKFIDAPYTLTYSETNGEVTLAKRS
;
A
#
# COMPACT_ATOMS: atom_id res chain seq x y z
N MET A 1 -14.91 -15.30 61.61
CA MET A 1 -13.69 -14.58 61.21
C MET A 1 -13.01 -15.40 60.12
N GLN A 2 -12.94 -14.86 58.90
CA GLN A 2 -12.22 -15.50 57.79
C GLN A 2 -10.72 -15.21 57.99
N LEU A 3 -9.89 -16.25 58.08
CA LEU A 3 -8.43 -16.12 58.14
C LEU A 3 -7.93 -15.65 56.76
N GLN A 4 -7.55 -14.38 56.63
CA GLN A 4 -6.80 -13.94 55.45
C GLN A 4 -5.41 -14.59 55.49
N LYS A 5 -5.22 -15.63 54.67
CA LYS A 5 -3.89 -16.15 54.37
C LYS A 5 -3.13 -15.08 53.59
N GLY A 6 -2.15 -14.46 54.23
CA GLY A 6 -1.23 -13.54 53.57
C GLY A 6 -0.42 -14.26 52.49
N PHE A 7 -0.10 -13.55 51.42
CA PHE A 7 0.74 -14.04 50.32
C PHE A 7 2.13 -14.40 50.84
N THR A 8 2.68 -15.54 50.41
CA THR A 8 4.01 -15.97 50.87
C THR A 8 5.11 -15.40 49.97
N LEU A 9 6.28 -15.10 50.54
CA LEU A 9 7.43 -14.62 49.75
C LEU A 9 7.84 -15.63 48.66
N ILE A 10 7.72 -16.92 48.95
CA ILE A 10 8.06 -17.98 48.00
C ILE A 10 7.09 -18.01 46.80
N GLU A 11 5.81 -17.73 47.03
CA GLU A 11 4.79 -17.67 45.99
C GLU A 11 5.06 -16.51 45.02
N LEU A 12 5.54 -15.37 45.52
CA LEU A 12 5.99 -14.26 44.66
C LEU A 12 7.21 -14.63 43.83
N VAL A 13 8.20 -15.28 44.46
CA VAL A 13 9.46 -15.66 43.79
C VAL A 13 9.22 -16.69 42.70
N VAL A 14 8.37 -17.70 42.94
CA VAL A 14 8.06 -18.71 41.93
C VAL A 14 7.35 -18.09 40.72
N VAL A 15 6.43 -17.15 40.94
CA VAL A 15 5.71 -16.48 39.83
C VAL A 15 6.67 -15.69 38.93
N ILE A 16 7.58 -14.89 39.50
CA ILE A 16 8.53 -14.12 38.69
C ILE A 16 9.50 -15.03 37.92
N VAL A 17 9.92 -16.16 38.51
CA VAL A 17 10.78 -17.15 37.83
C VAL A 17 10.05 -17.81 36.66
N LEU A 18 8.77 -18.16 36.85
CA LEU A 18 7.95 -18.72 35.77
C LEU A 18 7.74 -17.71 34.64
N LEU A 19 7.43 -16.45 34.97
CA LEU A 19 7.29 -15.38 33.98
C LEU A 19 8.61 -15.15 33.21
N ALA A 20 9.76 -15.25 33.88
CA ALA A 20 11.06 -15.13 33.22
C ALA A 20 11.29 -16.23 32.17
N ILE A 21 10.99 -17.50 32.50
CA ILE A 21 11.18 -18.63 31.58
C ILE A 21 10.26 -18.51 30.35
N ILE A 22 8.99 -18.16 30.57
CA ILE A 22 8.01 -17.97 29.49
C ILE A 22 8.43 -16.80 28.60
N SER A 23 8.91 -15.70 29.18
CA SER A 23 9.32 -14.52 28.43
C SER A 23 10.52 -14.79 27.52
N VAL A 24 11.54 -15.52 28.01
CA VAL A 24 12.74 -15.86 27.23
C VAL A 24 12.41 -16.73 26.02
N THR A 25 11.44 -17.63 26.14
CA THR A 25 11.05 -18.53 25.04
C THR A 25 10.04 -17.91 24.07
N ALA A 26 9.16 -17.03 24.55
CA ALA A 26 8.13 -16.40 23.72
C ALA A 26 8.63 -15.16 22.94
N ALA A 27 9.55 -14.37 23.51
CA ALA A 27 10.06 -13.13 22.90
C ALA A 27 10.61 -13.30 21.47
N PRO A 28 11.53 -14.26 21.16
CA PRO A 28 12.08 -14.36 19.82
C PRO A 28 11.03 -14.77 18.77
N ARG A 29 10.07 -15.63 19.15
CA ARG A 29 8.98 -16.03 18.25
C ARG A 29 8.01 -14.87 18.00
N PHE A 30 7.71 -14.07 19.02
CA PHE A 30 6.82 -12.92 18.91
C PHE A 30 7.39 -11.83 17.99
N LEU A 31 8.72 -11.63 17.99
CA LEU A 31 9.37 -10.68 17.07
C LEU A 31 9.27 -11.15 15.61
N ASN A 32 9.61 -12.42 15.32
CA ASN A 32 9.52 -12.96 13.96
C ASN A 32 8.10 -12.88 13.38
N VAL A 33 7.08 -13.22 14.18
CA VAL A 33 5.67 -13.16 13.73
C VAL A 33 5.23 -11.73 13.42
N GLN A 34 5.73 -10.73 14.15
CA GLN A 34 5.43 -9.33 13.85
C GLN A 34 6.05 -8.88 12.53
N ASP A 35 7.29 -9.30 12.25
CA ASP A 35 7.96 -8.98 10.99
C ASP A 35 7.25 -9.64 9.80
N ASP A 36 6.89 -10.93 9.93
CA ASP A 36 6.12 -11.66 8.93
C ASP A 36 4.73 -11.03 8.70
N ALA A 37 4.07 -10.56 9.77
CA ALA A 37 2.77 -9.90 9.68
C ALA A 37 2.86 -8.55 8.95
N LYS A 38 3.93 -7.78 9.20
CA LYS A 38 4.19 -6.54 8.47
C LYS A 38 4.42 -6.82 6.99
N GLU A 39 5.26 -7.78 6.66
CA GLU A 39 5.51 -8.18 5.26
C GLU A 39 4.21 -8.61 4.55
N SER A 40 3.40 -9.44 5.20
CA SER A 40 2.10 -9.86 4.67
C SER A 40 1.14 -8.69 4.43
N THR A 41 1.20 -7.64 5.25
CA THR A 41 0.39 -6.43 5.09
C THR A 41 0.79 -5.67 3.82
N TYR A 42 2.09 -5.48 3.57
CA TYR A 42 2.56 -4.81 2.34
C TYR A 42 2.32 -5.64 1.08
N LEU A 43 2.42 -6.98 1.17
CA LEU A 43 2.04 -7.86 0.07
C LEU A 43 0.54 -7.80 -0.23
N SER A 44 -0.29 -7.71 0.82
CA SER A 44 -1.74 -7.52 0.67
C SER A 44 -2.05 -6.16 0.03
N LEU A 45 -1.35 -5.10 0.44
CA LEU A 45 -1.46 -3.78 -0.18
C LEU A 45 -1.10 -3.82 -1.67
N LYS A 46 0.02 -4.45 -2.04
CA LYS A 46 0.41 -4.66 -3.44
C LYS A 46 -0.71 -5.37 -4.21
N GLY A 47 -1.26 -6.44 -3.64
CA GLY A 47 -2.34 -7.21 -4.26
C GLY A 47 -3.61 -6.39 -4.47
N SER A 48 -4.01 -5.61 -3.47
CA SER A 48 -5.16 -4.70 -3.56
C SER A 48 -4.95 -3.62 -4.62
N PHE A 49 -3.76 -3.03 -4.66
CA PHE A 49 -3.46 -1.99 -5.65
C PHE A 49 -3.43 -2.55 -7.07
N HIS A 50 -2.77 -3.69 -7.28
CA HIS A 50 -2.80 -4.39 -8.57
C HIS A 50 -4.23 -4.71 -9.00
N SER A 51 -5.05 -5.23 -8.08
CA SER A 51 -6.46 -5.52 -8.38
C SER A 51 -7.25 -4.27 -8.74
N ALA A 52 -7.00 -3.14 -8.09
CA ALA A 52 -7.64 -1.87 -8.41
C ALA A 52 -7.24 -1.34 -9.80
N VAL A 53 -5.95 -1.46 -10.17
CA VAL A 53 -5.45 -1.14 -11.51
C VAL A 53 -6.11 -2.04 -12.57
N GLU A 54 -6.23 -3.33 -12.33
CA GLU A 54 -6.88 -4.26 -13.27
C GLU A 54 -8.39 -3.97 -13.43
N LEU A 55 -9.06 -3.58 -12.33
CA LEU A 55 -10.46 -3.16 -12.38
C LEU A 55 -10.64 -1.84 -13.14
N PHE A 56 -9.69 -0.91 -12.97
CA PHE A 56 -9.64 0.32 -13.75
C PHE A 56 -9.50 0.00 -15.25
N HIS A 57 -8.53 -0.82 -15.62
CA HIS A 57 -8.30 -1.23 -17.01
C HIS A 57 -9.53 -1.95 -17.59
N SER A 58 -10.16 -2.83 -16.80
CA SER A 58 -11.41 -3.49 -17.18
C SER A 58 -12.53 -2.49 -17.46
N LYS A 59 -12.62 -1.40 -16.69
CA LYS A 59 -13.61 -0.34 -16.92
C LYS A 59 -13.34 0.39 -18.23
N TRP A 60 -12.06 0.68 -18.52
CA TRP A 60 -11.66 1.31 -19.79
C TRP A 60 -12.03 0.44 -21.01
N LEU A 61 -11.80 -0.88 -20.93
CA LEU A 61 -12.23 -1.83 -21.97
C LEU A 61 -13.75 -1.83 -22.16
N VAL A 62 -14.52 -1.82 -21.06
CA VAL A 62 -15.99 -1.78 -21.10
C VAL A 62 -16.52 -0.47 -21.69
N ASP A 63 -15.81 0.64 -21.49
CA ASP A 63 -16.15 1.93 -22.09
C ASP A 63 -15.80 2.04 -23.58
N GLY A 64 -15.23 0.97 -24.16
CA GLY A 64 -14.94 0.89 -25.59
C GLY A 64 -13.61 1.54 -25.96
N GLU A 65 -12.61 1.44 -25.09
CA GLU A 65 -11.25 1.92 -25.34
C GLU A 65 -11.22 3.40 -25.73
N PRO A 66 -11.83 4.29 -24.91
CA PRO A 66 -11.91 5.71 -25.24
C PRO A 66 -10.51 6.31 -25.42
N ASP A 67 -10.37 7.17 -26.42
CA ASP A 67 -9.12 7.88 -26.68
C ASP A 67 -8.84 8.89 -25.55
N PRO A 68 -7.65 8.82 -24.92
CA PRO A 68 -7.28 9.64 -23.77
C PRO A 68 -7.08 11.14 -24.08
N ASN A 69 -7.11 11.54 -25.37
CA ASN A 69 -6.86 12.90 -25.86
C ASN A 69 -8.10 13.56 -26.48
N VAL A 70 -9.27 12.88 -26.50
CA VAL A 70 -10.49 13.47 -27.05
C VAL A 70 -11.07 14.51 -26.10
N THR A 71 -11.22 15.73 -26.60
CA THR A 71 -11.72 16.93 -25.89
C THR A 71 -13.18 17.28 -26.20
N GLU A 72 -13.81 16.61 -27.16
CA GLU A 72 -15.14 16.99 -27.64
C GLU A 72 -16.27 16.54 -26.69
N GLY A 73 -16.92 17.49 -26.02
CA GLY A 73 -18.19 17.29 -25.31
C GLY A 73 -18.16 17.05 -23.78
N ARG A 74 -17.08 17.37 -23.05
CA ARG A 74 -16.99 17.10 -21.60
C ARG A 74 -16.29 18.19 -20.76
N GLU A 75 -16.51 18.12 -19.45
CA GLU A 75 -16.10 19.07 -18.42
C GLU A 75 -14.61 18.89 -18.04
N GLY A 76 -13.75 19.82 -18.48
CA GLY A 76 -12.32 19.85 -18.14
C GLY A 76 -11.36 19.81 -19.35
N ASP A 77 -10.13 20.33 -19.17
CA ASP A 77 -9.12 20.53 -20.23
C ASP A 77 -8.34 19.24 -20.60
N TRP A 78 -8.56 18.14 -19.88
CA TRP A 78 -7.69 16.94 -19.90
C TRP A 78 -8.38 15.62 -20.31
N GLY A 79 -9.59 15.68 -20.86
CA GLY A 79 -10.26 14.53 -21.48
C GLY A 79 -11.08 13.65 -20.52
N TYR A 80 -11.37 12.41 -20.95
CA TYR A 80 -12.17 11.44 -20.19
C TYR A 80 -11.43 10.94 -18.94
N THR A 81 -12.17 10.77 -17.84
CA THR A 81 -11.66 10.14 -16.62
C THR A 81 -12.47 8.90 -16.27
N ILE A 82 -11.81 7.95 -15.63
CA ILE A 82 -12.41 6.78 -15.02
C ILE A 82 -12.06 6.88 -13.53
N TYR A 83 -13.03 6.76 -12.63
CA TYR A 83 -12.79 6.94 -11.18
C TYR A 83 -11.98 8.20 -10.82
N ASN A 84 -12.28 9.33 -11.48
CA ASN A 84 -11.55 10.60 -11.35
C ASN A 84 -10.07 10.59 -11.78
N LEU A 85 -9.61 9.53 -12.44
CA LEU A 85 -8.25 9.46 -12.98
C LEU A 85 -8.25 9.52 -14.51
N HIS A 86 -7.32 10.29 -15.04
CA HIS A 86 -6.88 10.26 -16.42
C HIS A 86 -6.06 9.00 -16.70
N PHE A 87 -6.17 8.49 -17.92
CA PHE A 87 -5.52 7.27 -18.37
C PHE A 87 -4.72 7.49 -19.65
N ASN A 88 -3.82 6.57 -19.97
CA ASN A 88 -3.04 6.56 -21.21
C ASN A 88 -3.74 5.76 -22.32
N GLU A 89 -3.10 5.66 -23.49
CA GLU A 89 -3.64 4.95 -24.65
C GLU A 89 -3.83 3.44 -24.42
N THR A 90 -3.22 2.88 -23.37
CA THR A 90 -3.35 1.46 -22.99
C THR A 90 -4.37 1.23 -21.86
N GLY A 91 -5.09 2.28 -21.43
CA GLY A 91 -6.18 2.17 -20.46
C GLY A 91 -5.73 2.09 -19.01
N TYR A 92 -4.52 2.54 -18.68
CA TYR A 92 -3.99 2.59 -17.33
C TYR A 92 -3.88 4.04 -16.83
N PRO A 93 -4.06 4.31 -15.52
CA PRO A 93 -3.89 5.64 -14.96
C PRO A 93 -2.52 6.24 -15.30
N ARG A 94 -2.51 7.47 -15.83
CA ARG A 94 -1.30 8.14 -16.30
C ARG A 94 -0.91 9.32 -15.43
N ILE A 95 0.36 9.66 -15.38
CA ILE A 95 0.82 10.89 -14.71
C ILE A 95 0.64 12.08 -15.66
N ILE A 96 0.08 13.18 -15.15
CA ILE A 96 -0.04 14.44 -15.86
C ILE A 96 0.37 15.55 -14.89
N ASP A 97 1.65 15.88 -14.83
CA ASP A 97 2.27 16.92 -13.98
C ASP A 97 1.32 17.65 -12.99
N THR A 98 0.82 18.84 -13.31
CA THR A 98 0.01 19.67 -12.40
C THR A 98 -1.46 19.24 -12.27
N VAL A 99 -1.84 18.09 -12.82
CA VAL A 99 -3.24 17.65 -13.00
C VAL A 99 -3.51 16.32 -12.31
N GLN A 100 -2.60 15.36 -12.47
CA GLN A 100 -2.68 14.03 -11.87
C GLN A 100 -1.29 13.54 -11.50
N SER A 101 -1.10 13.38 -10.20
CA SER A 101 0.11 12.90 -9.57
C SER A 101 -0.03 11.45 -9.13
N CYS A 102 1.06 10.88 -8.61
CA CYS A 102 1.06 9.54 -8.06
C CYS A 102 0.17 9.40 -6.81
N ASP A 103 0.03 10.48 -6.03
CA ASP A 103 -0.86 10.50 -4.86
C ASP A 103 -2.32 10.33 -5.30
N ASP A 104 -2.74 11.09 -6.33
CA ASP A 104 -4.09 10.98 -6.89
C ASP A 104 -4.41 9.56 -7.35
N ILE A 105 -3.46 8.91 -8.05
CA ILE A 105 -3.60 7.52 -8.51
C ILE A 105 -3.77 6.56 -7.32
N LEU A 106 -2.98 6.72 -6.26
CA LEU A 106 -3.07 5.86 -5.09
C LEU A 106 -4.41 6.05 -4.36
N GLU A 107 -4.78 7.30 -4.09
CA GLU A 107 -6.00 7.65 -3.34
C GLU A 107 -7.28 7.22 -4.07
N ASN A 108 -7.36 7.43 -5.39
CA ASN A 108 -8.56 7.09 -6.15
C ASN A 108 -8.67 5.58 -6.42
N LEU A 109 -7.56 4.86 -6.53
CA LEU A 109 -7.58 3.40 -6.68
C LEU A 109 -7.74 2.67 -5.34
N LEU A 110 -7.26 3.24 -4.24
CA LEU A 110 -7.34 2.67 -2.89
C LEU A 110 -7.96 3.64 -1.87
N PRO A 111 -9.20 4.11 -2.07
CA PRO A 111 -9.83 5.13 -1.23
C PRO A 111 -10.15 4.63 0.20
N ALA A 112 -10.17 3.30 0.39
CA ALA A 112 -10.38 2.66 1.69
C ALA A 112 -9.09 2.07 2.29
N SER A 113 -7.92 2.40 1.72
CA SER A 113 -6.67 2.02 2.37
C SER A 113 -6.49 2.79 3.67
N SER A 114 -5.80 2.18 4.63
CA SER A 114 -5.38 2.86 5.85
C SER A 114 -4.17 3.77 5.64
N LEU A 115 -3.72 3.92 4.38
CA LEU A 115 -2.54 4.71 4.06
C LEU A 115 -2.90 6.19 4.10
N THR A 116 -2.01 6.97 4.68
CA THR A 116 -2.03 8.43 4.59
C THR A 116 -0.74 8.93 3.95
N GLU A 117 -0.69 10.22 3.59
CA GLU A 117 0.54 10.86 3.09
C GLU A 117 1.74 10.73 4.06
N ASP A 118 1.49 10.45 5.36
CA ASP A 118 2.53 10.25 6.37
C ASP A 118 3.15 8.84 6.31
N ASP A 119 2.53 7.88 5.62
CA ASP A 119 3.03 6.50 5.56
C ASP A 119 4.13 6.29 4.51
N TYR A 120 4.31 7.26 3.60
CA TYR A 120 5.28 7.17 2.51
C TYR A 120 5.98 8.50 2.21
N GLU A 121 7.22 8.43 1.73
CA GLU A 121 7.90 9.62 1.18
C GLU A 121 7.13 10.13 -0.04
N LYS A 122 7.00 11.47 -0.19
CA LYS A 122 6.33 12.11 -1.34
C LYS A 122 6.65 11.36 -2.64
N PRO A 123 5.65 10.75 -3.30
CA PRO A 123 5.88 9.86 -4.42
C PRO A 123 6.56 10.60 -5.57
N THR A 124 7.46 9.89 -6.24
CA THR A 124 8.21 10.46 -7.36
C THR A 124 7.81 9.75 -8.65
N ALA A 125 7.50 10.57 -9.66
CA ALA A 125 7.36 10.14 -11.04
C ALA A 125 8.74 10.01 -11.69
N SER A 126 8.98 8.90 -12.40
CA SER A 126 10.19 8.72 -13.20
C SER A 126 9.89 7.86 -14.42
N GLY A 127 10.80 7.77 -15.39
CA GLY A 127 10.60 6.89 -16.55
C GLY A 127 10.56 5.41 -16.15
N ASP A 128 9.59 4.66 -16.69
CA ASP A 128 9.46 3.22 -16.48
C ASP A 128 10.39 2.38 -17.37
N GLY A 129 10.97 2.97 -18.41
CA GLY A 129 11.84 2.29 -19.38
C GLY A 129 11.08 1.58 -20.51
N LEU A 130 9.75 1.71 -20.54
CA LEU A 130 8.84 1.15 -21.54
C LEU A 130 8.18 2.24 -22.39
N GLY A 131 8.49 3.51 -22.13
CA GLY A 131 7.95 4.66 -22.85
C GLY A 131 6.91 5.47 -22.05
N GLY A 132 6.68 5.10 -20.79
CA GLY A 132 5.81 5.81 -19.87
C GLY A 132 6.51 6.19 -18.56
N ASN A 133 5.68 6.57 -17.60
CA ASN A 133 6.09 6.90 -16.25
C ASN A 133 5.80 5.77 -15.25
N LYS A 134 6.58 5.76 -14.18
CA LYS A 134 6.34 4.96 -12.98
C LYS A 134 6.17 5.84 -11.76
N CYS A 135 5.21 5.47 -10.93
CA CYS A 135 5.05 5.97 -9.58
C CYS A 135 5.84 5.12 -8.59
N THR A 136 6.58 5.76 -7.70
CA THR A 136 7.37 5.10 -6.66
C THR A 136 6.92 5.58 -5.28
N TYR A 137 6.38 4.67 -4.47
CA TYR A 137 5.92 4.91 -3.10
C TYR A 137 6.89 4.21 -2.14
N LYS A 138 7.63 4.98 -1.35
CA LYS A 138 8.59 4.44 -0.37
C LYS A 138 7.99 4.55 1.02
N PHE A 139 7.66 3.42 1.64
CA PHE A 139 7.04 3.43 2.96
C PHE A 139 8.03 3.89 4.04
N ILE A 140 7.58 4.71 4.99
CA ILE A 140 8.46 5.25 6.04
C ILE A 140 8.75 4.18 7.10
N ASP A 141 7.70 3.50 7.55
CA ASP A 141 7.76 2.52 8.65
C ASP A 141 8.16 1.10 8.21
N ALA A 142 8.51 0.91 6.93
CA ALA A 142 9.00 -0.36 6.45
C ALA A 142 10.01 -0.24 5.30
N PRO A 143 10.93 -1.21 5.17
CA PRO A 143 11.92 -1.22 4.11
C PRO A 143 11.30 -1.70 2.79
N TYR A 144 10.10 -1.25 2.42
CA TYR A 144 9.45 -1.61 1.16
C TYR A 144 9.25 -0.40 0.28
N THR A 145 9.38 -0.63 -1.02
CA THR A 145 9.03 0.32 -2.08
C THR A 145 7.99 -0.33 -2.96
N LEU A 146 6.83 0.30 -3.11
CA LEU A 146 5.83 -0.08 -4.08
C LEU A 146 6.02 0.74 -5.35
N THR A 147 5.97 0.10 -6.51
CA THR A 147 6.04 0.79 -7.79
C THR A 147 4.84 0.44 -8.65
N TYR A 148 4.35 1.43 -9.39
CA TYR A 148 3.32 1.26 -10.42
C TYR A 148 3.83 1.81 -11.75
N SER A 149 3.64 1.06 -12.82
CA SER A 149 4.02 1.42 -14.20
C SER A 149 2.78 1.77 -15.01
N GLU A 150 2.73 2.97 -15.59
CA GLU A 150 1.57 3.37 -16.39
C GLU A 150 1.52 2.65 -17.74
N THR A 151 2.66 2.20 -18.29
CA THR A 151 2.66 1.56 -19.62
C THR A 151 1.86 0.26 -19.66
N ASN A 152 1.97 -0.55 -18.61
CA ASN A 152 1.45 -1.92 -18.56
C ASN A 152 0.63 -2.24 -17.31
N GLY A 153 0.39 -1.26 -16.43
CA GLY A 153 -0.35 -1.46 -15.17
C GLY A 153 0.40 -2.30 -14.13
N GLU A 154 1.69 -2.59 -14.34
CA GLU A 154 2.43 -3.47 -13.46
C GLU A 154 2.63 -2.83 -12.08
N VAL A 155 2.26 -3.59 -11.03
CA VAL A 155 2.48 -3.21 -9.64
C VAL A 155 3.52 -4.15 -9.02
N THR A 156 4.63 -3.59 -8.54
CA THR A 156 5.68 -4.35 -7.87
C THR A 156 5.91 -3.86 -6.45
N LEU A 157 6.43 -4.76 -5.62
CA LEU A 157 6.85 -4.46 -4.26
C LEU A 157 8.27 -5.00 -4.11
N ALA A 158 9.21 -4.12 -3.77
CA ALA A 158 10.62 -4.47 -3.60
C ALA A 158 11.08 -4.08 -2.19
N LYS A 159 11.89 -4.94 -1.57
CA LYS A 159 12.55 -4.63 -0.30
C LYS A 159 13.75 -3.72 -0.55
N ARG A 160 13.83 -2.60 0.17
CA ARG A 160 14.98 -1.69 0.18
C ARG A 160 16.13 -2.36 0.94
N SER A 161 17.32 -2.31 0.36
CA SER A 161 18.57 -2.82 0.93
C SER A 161 19.07 -1.96 2.08
#